data_AF-A0A1X1IG61-F1
#
_entry.id   AF-A0A1X1IG61-F1
#
_cell.length_a   1.000
_cell.length_b   1.000
_cell.length_c   1.000
_cell.angle_alpha   90.00
_cell.angle_beta   90.00
_cell.angle_gamma   90.00
#
_symmetry.space_group_name_H-M   'P 1'
#
loop_
_entity.id
_entity.type
_entity.pdbx_description
1 polymer ?
#
loop_
_entity_poly.entity_id
_entity_poly.type
_entity_poly.pdbx_seq_one_letter_code
_entity_poly.pdbx_strand_id
1 'polypeptide(L)'
;MTKLASVYRTDQPLEQQKKFKDQRGKIRNSLLAILKEREKDKEPFLDLVEQYVSMWGDVQKYNLDLWVNGIRLENGKNNDSQKLKVATNKQMLVLLDKLGISAAEVKTDDGEDL
;
A
#
# COMPACT_ATOMS: atom_id res chain seq x y z
N MET A 1 0.45 24.01 12.02
CA MET A 1 0.00 22.68 12.51
C MET A 1 -0.47 21.87 11.31
N THR A 2 0.35 20.97 10.81
CA THR A 2 0.02 20.17 9.62
C THR A 2 -0.86 18.99 10.05
N LYS A 3 -2.16 19.08 9.74
CA LYS A 3 -3.11 17.96 9.90
C LYS A 3 -2.62 16.79 9.05
N LEU A 4 -2.01 15.79 9.67
CA LEU A 4 -1.93 14.43 9.13
C LEU A 4 -3.35 13.84 9.19
N ALA A 5 -4.18 14.26 8.23
CA ALA A 5 -5.53 13.75 8.10
C ALA A 5 -5.51 12.38 7.44
N SER A 6 -6.37 11.52 7.99
CA SER A 6 -6.91 10.28 7.44
C SER A 6 -6.86 10.19 5.90
N VAL A 7 -6.69 8.96 5.39
CA VAL A 7 -6.71 8.60 3.97
C VAL A 7 -7.95 9.15 3.23
N TYR A 8 -8.99 9.52 3.96
CA TYR A 8 -10.15 10.26 3.47
C TYR A 8 -9.88 11.77 3.53
N ARG A 9 -9.22 12.28 2.50
CA ARG A 9 -9.26 13.71 2.18
C ARG A 9 -10.68 14.06 1.74
N THR A 10 -11.41 14.85 2.54
CA THR A 10 -12.80 15.25 2.26
C THR A 10 -12.96 16.06 0.96
N ASP A 11 -11.85 16.51 0.38
CA ASP A 11 -11.71 17.23 -0.88
C ASP A 11 -11.52 16.32 -2.11
N GLN A 12 -11.31 15.01 -1.95
CA GLN A 12 -11.23 14.10 -3.10
C GLN A 12 -12.63 13.72 -3.63
N PRO A 13 -12.82 13.64 -4.97
CA PRO A 13 -14.06 13.16 -5.55
C PRO A 13 -14.46 11.77 -5.01
N LEU A 14 -15.75 11.57 -4.70
CA LEU A 14 -16.29 10.34 -4.11
C LEU A 14 -15.90 9.07 -4.88
N GLU A 15 -15.81 9.14 -6.20
CA GLU A 15 -15.40 8.01 -7.05
C GLU A 15 -13.94 7.57 -6.83
N GLN A 16 -13.04 8.51 -6.54
CA GLN A 16 -11.64 8.18 -6.21
C GLN A 16 -11.55 7.52 -4.82
N GLN A 17 -12.37 7.98 -3.87
CA GLN A 17 -12.43 7.38 -2.53
C GLN A 17 -13.00 5.94 -2.59
N LYS A 18 -14.03 5.70 -3.40
CA LYS A 18 -14.57 4.35 -3.65
C LYS A 18 -13.51 3.45 -4.28
N LYS A 19 -12.87 3.89 -5.37
CA LYS A 19 -11.83 3.12 -6.05
C LYS A 19 -10.68 2.75 -5.11
N PHE A 20 -10.27 3.69 -4.25
CA PHE A 20 -9.24 3.44 -3.24
C PHE A 20 -9.69 2.38 -2.22
N LYS A 21 -10.91 2.49 -1.69
CA LYS A 21 -11.48 1.52 -0.74
C LYS A 21 -11.58 0.12 -1.37
N ASP A 22 -12.01 0.04 -2.62
CA ASP A 22 -12.13 -1.22 -3.36
C ASP A 22 -10.76 -1.87 -3.59
N GLN A 23 -9.75 -1.08 -3.98
CA GLN A 23 -8.37 -1.58 -4.12
C GLN A 23 -7.80 -2.05 -2.79
N ARG A 24 -8.01 -1.29 -1.71
CA ARG A 24 -7.60 -1.66 -0.35
C ARG A 24 -8.23 -3.00 0.05
N GLY A 25 -9.52 -3.17 -0.19
CA GLY A 25 -10.25 -4.41 0.08
C GLY A 25 -9.74 -5.59 -0.74
N LYS A 26 -9.47 -5.39 -2.04
CA LYS A 26 -8.89 -6.41 -2.92
C LYS A 26 -7.53 -6.89 -2.42
N ILE A 27 -6.61 -5.98 -2.13
CA ILE A 27 -5.26 -6.32 -1.63
C ILE A 27 -5.36 -7.11 -0.33
N ARG A 28 -6.17 -6.63 0.62
CA ARG A 28 -6.39 -7.31 1.90
C ARG A 28 -6.91 -8.74 1.69
N ASN A 29 -7.96 -8.89 0.88
CA ASN A 29 -8.58 -10.19 0.66
C ASN A 29 -7.64 -11.16 -0.06
N SER A 30 -6.84 -10.70 -1.01
CA SER A 30 -5.83 -11.53 -1.68
C SER A 30 -4.77 -12.03 -0.70
N LEU A 31 -4.24 -11.17 0.17
CA LEU A 31 -3.27 -11.58 1.20
C LEU A 31 -3.87 -12.60 2.17
N LEU A 32 -5.10 -12.38 2.62
CA LEU A 32 -5.82 -13.32 3.49
C LEU A 32 -6.09 -14.66 2.81
N ALA A 33 -6.42 -14.67 1.52
CA ALA A 33 -6.63 -15.90 0.75
C ALA A 33 -5.34 -16.73 0.69
N ILE A 34 -4.20 -16.10 0.39
CA ILE A 34 -2.89 -16.76 0.37
C ILE A 34 -2.55 -17.35 1.75
N LEU A 35 -2.81 -16.61 2.84
CA LEU A 35 -2.58 -17.13 4.19
C LEU A 35 -3.48 -18.30 4.53
N LYS A 36 -4.75 -18.27 4.09
CA LYS A 36 -5.69 -19.36 4.30
C LYS A 36 -5.29 -20.63 3.58
N GLU A 37 -4.84 -20.52 2.33
CA GLU A 37 -4.31 -21.66 1.55
C GLU A 37 -3.08 -22.30 2.21
N ARG A 38 -2.36 -21.52 3.03
CA ARG A 38 -1.17 -21.95 3.76
C ARG A 38 -1.43 -22.28 5.22
N GLU A 39 -2.69 -22.34 5.64
CA GLU A 39 -3.10 -22.60 7.03
C GLU A 39 -2.50 -21.61 8.06
N LYS A 40 -2.26 -20.37 7.63
CA LYS A 40 -1.69 -19.26 8.43
C LYS A 40 -2.69 -18.12 8.65
N ASP A 41 -3.99 -18.40 8.64
CA ASP A 41 -5.08 -17.42 8.78
C ASP A 41 -5.43 -17.06 10.24
N LYS A 42 -4.42 -17.12 11.13
CA LYS A 42 -4.53 -16.82 12.56
C LYS A 42 -3.58 -15.70 12.96
N GLU A 43 -3.80 -15.15 14.13
CA GLU A 43 -2.83 -14.21 14.71
C GLU A 43 -1.46 -14.87 14.92
N PRO A 44 -0.35 -14.14 14.74
CA PRO A 44 -0.26 -12.69 14.47
C PRO A 44 -0.29 -12.31 12.98
N PHE A 45 -0.53 -13.26 12.06
CA PHE A 45 -0.42 -12.99 10.62
C PHE A 45 -1.55 -12.09 10.10
N LEU A 46 -2.74 -12.13 10.71
CA LEU A 46 -3.84 -11.22 10.37
C LEU A 46 -3.46 -9.76 10.69
N ASP A 47 -2.88 -9.51 11.87
CA ASP A 47 -2.34 -8.19 12.23
C ASP A 47 -1.31 -7.69 11.22
N LEU A 48 -0.41 -8.56 10.73
CA LEU A 48 0.59 -8.19 9.72
C LEU A 48 -0.06 -7.82 8.37
N VAL A 49 -1.17 -8.47 8.00
CA VAL A 49 -1.94 -8.09 6.80
C VAL A 49 -2.56 -6.70 6.98
N GLU A 50 -3.17 -6.41 8.13
CA GLU A 50 -3.73 -5.07 8.38
C GLU A 50 -2.66 -3.98 8.38
N GLN A 51 -1.49 -4.26 8.95
CA GLN A 51 -0.34 -3.36 8.90
C GLN A 51 0.12 -3.10 7.46
N TYR A 52 0.23 -4.16 6.65
CA TYR A 52 0.60 -4.03 5.24
C TYR A 52 -0.40 -3.15 4.47
N VAL A 53 -1.70 -3.40 4.64
CA VAL A 53 -2.78 -2.65 3.97
C VAL A 53 -2.81 -1.20 4.44
N SER A 54 -2.49 -0.94 5.70
CA SER A 54 -2.33 0.43 6.22
C SER A 54 -1.17 1.17 5.53
N MET A 55 0.01 0.55 5.49
CA MET A 55 1.20 1.11 4.83
C MET A 55 0.98 1.34 3.33
N TRP A 56 0.29 0.44 2.65
CA TRP A 56 -0.10 0.65 1.25
C TRP A 56 -0.91 1.94 1.08
N GLY A 57 -1.82 2.22 2.02
CA GLY A 57 -2.58 3.47 2.02
C GLY A 57 -1.70 4.71 2.21
N ASP A 58 -0.67 4.64 3.03
CA ASP A 58 0.30 5.74 3.18
C ASP A 58 1.15 5.94 1.93
N VAL A 59 1.57 4.86 1.26
CA VAL A 59 2.25 4.94 -0.04
C VAL A 59 1.39 5.65 -1.09
N GLN A 60 0.08 5.42 -1.12
CA GLN A 60 -0.81 6.16 -2.03
C GLN A 60 -0.86 7.65 -1.71
N LYS A 61 -0.82 8.06 -0.43
CA LYS A 61 -0.73 9.48 -0.05
C LYS A 61 0.58 10.11 -0.55
N TYR A 62 1.69 9.41 -0.40
CA TYR A 62 3.00 9.88 -0.88
C TYR A 62 3.03 9.97 -2.41
N ASN A 63 2.44 9.01 -3.12
CA ASN A 63 2.31 9.07 -4.58
C ASN A 63 1.49 10.29 -5.04
N LEU A 64 0.35 10.54 -4.39
CA LEU A 64 -0.47 11.70 -4.70
C LEU A 64 0.30 13.00 -4.46
N ASP A 65 0.97 13.12 -3.33
CA ASP A 65 1.77 14.29 -3.00
C ASP A 65 2.90 14.53 -4.01
N LEU A 66 3.63 13.49 -4.40
CA LEU A 66 4.67 13.58 -5.43
C LEU A 66 4.10 13.90 -6.81
N TRP A 67 2.89 13.45 -7.13
CA TRP A 67 2.23 13.78 -8.38
C TRP A 67 1.80 15.25 -8.43
N VAL A 68 1.25 15.79 -7.34
CA VAL A 68 0.82 17.19 -7.24
C VAL A 68 2.01 18.15 -7.15
N ASN A 69 2.96 17.85 -6.27
CA ASN A 69 4.01 18.80 -5.86
C ASN A 69 5.38 18.51 -6.49
N GLY A 70 5.52 17.38 -7.20
CA GLY A 70 6.79 16.93 -7.75
C GLY A 70 7.78 16.47 -6.68
N ILE A 71 8.96 16.06 -7.15
CA ILE A 71 10.08 15.60 -6.30
C ILE A 71 10.79 16.79 -5.63
N ARG A 72 10.75 17.97 -6.28
CA ARG A 72 11.35 19.19 -5.79
C ARG A 72 10.29 20.27 -5.68
N LEU A 73 10.16 20.83 -4.48
CA LEU A 73 9.16 21.84 -4.17
C LEU A 73 9.61 23.21 -4.69
N GLU A 74 8.67 24.15 -4.81
CA GLU A 74 8.92 25.53 -5.26
C GLU A 74 9.94 26.26 -4.39
N ASN A 75 10.02 25.93 -3.11
CA ASN A 75 11.02 26.46 -2.18
C ASN A 75 12.44 25.87 -2.36
N GLY A 76 12.65 25.06 -3.41
CA GLY A 76 13.92 24.44 -3.76
C GLY A 76 14.30 23.21 -2.93
N LYS A 77 13.52 22.86 -1.90
CA LYS A 77 13.75 21.67 -1.06
C LYS A 77 13.23 20.39 -1.71
N ASN A 78 13.77 19.25 -1.29
CA ASN A 78 13.25 17.95 -1.69
C ASN A 78 11.90 17.69 -1.02
N ASN A 79 11.01 17.02 -1.75
CA ASN A 79 9.77 16.53 -1.19
C ASN A 79 10.04 15.30 -0.29
N ASP A 80 9.67 15.42 0.99
CA ASP A 80 9.88 14.36 1.99
C ASP A 80 9.10 13.08 1.67
N SER A 81 7.97 13.18 0.94
CA SER A 81 7.19 12.03 0.47
C SER A 81 8.03 11.04 -0.34
N GLN A 82 9.09 11.50 -1.04
CA GLN A 82 9.98 10.61 -1.77
C GLN A 82 10.72 9.66 -0.82
N LYS A 83 11.29 10.19 0.27
CA LYS A 83 12.03 9.39 1.24
C LYS A 83 11.10 8.47 2.04
N LEU A 84 9.95 9.00 2.46
CA LEU A 84 8.94 8.23 3.19
C LEU A 84 8.41 7.08 2.34
N LYS A 85 8.07 7.32 1.07
CA LYS A 85 7.65 6.27 0.13
C LYS A 85 8.67 5.14 0.03
N VAL A 86 9.95 5.46 -0.17
CA VAL A 86 11.01 4.45 -0.27
C VAL A 86 11.14 3.65 1.03
N ALA A 87 11.10 4.32 2.19
CA ALA A 87 11.18 3.66 3.49
C ALA A 87 9.98 2.73 3.75
N THR A 88 8.76 3.21 3.51
CA THR A 88 7.52 2.43 3.68
C THR A 88 7.49 1.23 2.72
N ASN A 89 7.86 1.41 1.45
CA ASN A 89 7.96 0.30 0.50
C ASN A 89 8.93 -0.79 0.98
N LYS A 90 10.08 -0.43 1.57
CA LYS A 90 11.01 -1.40 2.14
C LYS A 90 10.39 -2.17 3.31
N GLN A 91 9.66 -1.48 4.20
CA GLN A 91 8.96 -2.13 5.32
C GLN A 91 7.84 -3.07 4.82
N MET A 92 7.14 -2.69 3.76
CA MET A 92 6.13 -3.52 3.12
C MET A 92 6.73 -4.80 2.53
N LEU A 93 7.89 -4.74 1.89
CA LEU A 93 8.59 -5.94 1.39
C LEU A 93 8.99 -6.88 2.54
N VAL A 94 9.45 -6.33 3.66
CA VAL A 94 9.75 -7.13 4.87
C VAL A 94 8.49 -7.79 5.44
N LEU A 95 7.32 -7.13 5.40
CA LEU A 95 6.08 -7.76 5.83
C LEU A 95 5.67 -8.91 4.91
N LEU A 96 5.78 -8.74 3.59
CA LEU A 96 5.49 -9.82 2.64
C LEU A 96 6.38 -11.04 2.90
N ASP A 97 7.68 -10.82 3.10
CA ASP A 97 8.63 -11.87 3.46
C ASP A 97 8.25 -12.60 4.76
N LYS A 98 7.85 -11.86 5.81
CA LYS A 98 7.36 -12.45 7.07
C LYS A 98 6.06 -13.23 6.93
N LEU A 99 5.18 -12.82 6.02
CA LEU A 99 3.99 -13.59 5.63
C LEU A 99 4.35 -14.81 4.76
N GLY A 100 5.62 -14.94 4.36
CA GLY A 100 6.12 -15.95 3.43
C GLY A 100 5.66 -15.71 1.99
N ILE A 101 5.16 -14.52 1.67
CA ILE A 101 4.60 -14.18 0.36
C ILE A 101 5.72 -13.57 -0.47
N SER A 102 6.15 -14.26 -1.51
CA SER A 102 7.13 -13.71 -2.45
C SER A 102 6.45 -13.07 -3.65
N ALA A 103 7.06 -12.03 -4.21
CA ALA A 103 6.59 -11.43 -5.46
C ALA A 103 6.62 -12.41 -6.65
N ALA A 104 7.37 -13.51 -6.56
CA ALA A 104 7.44 -14.55 -7.58
C ALA A 104 6.30 -15.58 -7.49
N GLU A 105 5.53 -15.60 -6.39
CA GLU A 105 4.41 -16.51 -6.20
C GLU A 105 3.10 -15.99 -6.81
N VAL A 106 3.12 -14.79 -7.39
CA VAL A 106 2.01 -14.26 -8.17
C VAL A 106 1.95 -15.03 -9.48
N LYS A 107 1.28 -16.18 -9.47
CA LYS A 107 0.73 -16.75 -10.69
C LYS A 107 -0.33 -15.78 -11.17
N THR A 108 -0.03 -15.00 -12.19
CA THR A 108 -1.08 -14.39 -12.99
C THR A 108 -1.85 -15.56 -13.59
N ASP A 109 -3.12 -15.70 -13.23
CA ASP A 109 -4.05 -16.61 -13.90
C ASP A 109 -4.32 -16.14 -15.35
N ASP A 110 -3.74 -15.01 -15.74
CA ASP A 110 -3.55 -14.59 -17.12
C ASP A 110 -2.25 -15.20 -17.63
N GLY A 111 -2.37 -16.39 -18.20
CA GLY A 111 -1.31 -17.01 -18.98
C GLY A 111 -0.99 -16.17 -20.21
N GLU A 112 0.06 -15.38 -20.13
CA GLU A 112 0.83 -14.96 -21.30
C GLU A 112 2.32 -15.16 -20.99
N ASP A 113 2.82 -16.25 -21.55
CA ASP A 113 4.23 -16.54 -21.78
C ASP A 113 4.76 -15.47 -22.77
N LEU A 114 5.78 -14.70 -22.37
CA LEU A 114 6.63 -13.92 -23.27
C LEU A 114 8.09 -14.03 -22.84
#